data_AF-A0A3D2W1V0-F1
#
_entry.id   AF-A0A3D2W1V0-F1
#
_cell.length_a   1.000
_cell.length_b   1.000
_cell.length_c   1.000
_cell.angle_alpha   90.00
_cell.angle_beta   90.00
_cell.angle_gamma   90.00
#
_symmetry.space_group_name_H-M   'P 1'
#
loop_
_entity.id
_entity.type
_entity.pdbx_description
1 polymer ?
#
loop_
_entity_poly.entity_id
_entity_poly.type
_entity_poly.pdbx_seq_one_letter_code
_entity_poly.pdbx_strand_id
1 'polypeptide(L)'
;MTSSPACWAAFGRLLAQEYLQPRLEGAHRLSVDAYAVQHPGDPADRRAVQSVGLHLARLMVQLETPRPPRQTNSVMLAFANRKHTLIPLHPPSSFSMTIADVTPFAGKSEHAHKVQEWARSAWNDWAAHHDWIRRWARGD
;
A
#
# COMPACT_ATOMS: atom_id res chain seq x y z
N MET A 1 7.35 -2.77 9.86
CA MET A 1 7.89 -2.75 8.49
C MET A 1 9.39 -2.90 8.56
N THR A 2 9.97 -3.81 7.78
CA THR A 2 11.42 -3.99 7.65
C THR A 2 11.85 -3.57 6.26
N SER A 3 12.72 -2.57 6.14
CA SER A 3 13.23 -2.10 4.85
C SER A 3 14.72 -1.83 4.94
N SER A 4 15.45 -1.99 3.83
CA SER A 4 16.84 -1.56 3.76
C SER A 4 16.93 -0.03 3.89
N PRO A 5 18.08 0.51 4.34
CA PRO A 5 18.31 1.96 4.37
C PRO A 5 18.12 2.62 2.99
N ALA A 6 18.49 1.92 1.91
CA ALA A 6 18.33 2.42 0.54
C ALA A 6 16.86 2.53 0.13
N CYS A 7 16.03 1.53 0.45
CA CYS A 7 14.59 1.55 0.22
C CYS A 7 13.94 2.71 0.98
N TRP A 8 14.29 2.88 2.26
CA TRP A 8 13.77 3.95 3.09
C TRP A 8 14.15 5.35 2.57
N ALA A 9 15.40 5.53 2.15
CA ALA A 9 15.86 6.79 1.56
C ALA A 9 15.15 7.11 0.24
N ALA A 10 14.90 6.11 -0.61
CA ALA A 10 14.12 6.29 -1.83
C ALA A 10 12.67 6.70 -1.54
N PHE A 11 12.05 6.06 -0.54
CA PHE A 11 10.69 6.38 -0.10
C PHE A 11 10.59 7.80 0.47
N GLY A 12 11.54 8.21 1.31
CA GLY A 12 11.60 9.59 1.80
C GLY A 12 11.68 10.62 0.68
N ARG A 13 12.48 10.38 -0.37
CA ARG A 13 12.56 11.27 -1.54
C ARG A 13 11.26 11.34 -2.33
N LEU A 14 10.58 10.19 -2.50
CA LEU A 14 9.29 10.13 -3.18
C LEU A 14 8.24 10.95 -2.41
N LEU A 15 8.09 10.68 -1.11
CA LEU A 15 7.14 11.37 -0.23
C LEU A 15 7.41 12.88 -0.16
N ALA A 16 8.69 13.29 -0.12
CA ALA A 16 9.03 14.71 -0.10
C ALA A 16 8.46 15.44 -1.33
N GLN A 17 8.49 14.82 -2.51
CA GLN A 17 7.88 15.42 -3.71
C GLN A 17 6.36 15.50 -3.61
N GLU A 18 5.72 14.47 -3.06
CA GLU A 18 4.26 14.44 -2.87
C GLU A 18 3.79 15.52 -1.89
N TYR A 19 4.52 15.76 -0.80
CA TYR A 19 4.21 16.80 0.18
C TYR A 19 4.46 18.23 -0.34
N LEU A 20 5.46 18.41 -1.21
CA LEU A 20 5.79 19.73 -1.78
C LEU A 20 4.83 20.16 -2.91
N GLN A 21 4.11 19.22 -3.51
CA GLN A 21 3.35 19.46 -4.74
C GLN A 21 1.89 19.04 -4.56
N PRO A 22 0.95 19.98 -4.35
CA PRO A 22 -0.46 19.67 -4.12
C PRO A 22 -1.10 18.80 -5.21
N ARG A 23 -0.63 18.91 -6.46
CA ARG A 23 -1.09 18.07 -7.58
C ARG A 23 -0.83 16.56 -7.39
N LEU A 24 0.07 16.19 -6.49
CA LEU A 24 0.47 14.81 -6.21
C LEU A 24 -0.23 14.23 -4.96
N GLU A 25 -1.08 14.98 -4.27
CA GLU A 25 -1.78 14.53 -3.05
C GLU A 25 -2.55 13.22 -3.28
N GLY A 26 -3.17 13.05 -4.45
CA GLY A 26 -3.91 11.83 -4.81
C GLY A 26 -3.04 10.58 -4.97
N ALA A 27 -1.74 10.73 -5.22
CA ALA A 27 -0.80 9.61 -5.36
C ALA A 27 -0.27 9.15 -3.99
N HIS A 28 -0.17 10.06 -3.03
CA HIS A 28 0.48 9.82 -1.74
C HIS A 28 -0.01 8.55 -1.02
N ARG A 29 -1.33 8.36 -1.00
CA ARG A 29 -1.93 7.22 -0.30
C ARG A 29 -1.55 5.89 -0.94
N LEU A 30 -1.50 5.84 -2.28
CA LEU A 30 -1.06 4.67 -3.03
C LEU A 30 0.42 4.38 -2.79
N SER A 31 1.29 5.40 -2.75
CA SER A 31 2.72 5.24 -2.44
C SER A 31 2.95 4.61 -1.06
N VAL A 32 2.24 5.10 -0.04
CA VAL A 32 2.33 4.55 1.32
C VAL A 32 1.86 3.10 1.38
N ASP A 33 0.72 2.80 0.76
CA ASP A 33 0.15 1.46 0.79
C ASP A 33 1.01 0.46 0.00
N ALA A 34 1.50 0.84 -1.19
CA ALA A 34 2.40 0.02 -2.00
C ALA A 34 3.74 -0.24 -1.28
N TYR A 35 4.33 0.79 -0.66
CA TYR A 35 5.57 0.63 0.10
C TYR A 35 5.39 -0.34 1.28
N ALA A 36 4.32 -0.17 2.06
CA ALA A 36 4.14 -0.95 3.28
C ALA A 36 3.96 -2.45 3.01
N VAL A 37 3.19 -2.83 1.98
CA VAL A 37 2.97 -4.24 1.63
C VAL A 37 4.19 -4.92 1.02
N GLN A 38 5.17 -4.14 0.54
CA GLN A 38 6.47 -4.65 0.09
C GLN A 38 7.47 -4.84 1.24
N HIS A 39 7.16 -4.33 2.42
CA HIS A 39 8.03 -4.36 3.60
C HIS A 39 7.30 -4.92 4.84
N PRO A 40 6.81 -6.18 4.76
CA PRO A 40 5.81 -6.71 5.69
C PRO A 40 6.25 -6.79 7.16
N GLY A 41 7.55 -6.78 7.47
CA GLY A 41 8.04 -6.95 8.84
C GLY A 41 8.06 -8.41 9.29
N ASP A 42 8.19 -8.61 10.61
CA ASP A 42 8.17 -9.94 11.23
C ASP A 42 6.72 -10.46 11.33
N PRO A 43 6.38 -11.65 10.77
CA PRO A 43 5.04 -12.23 10.91
C PRO A 43 4.65 -12.57 12.36
N ALA A 44 5.60 -12.66 13.30
CA ALA A 44 5.30 -12.81 14.73
C ALA A 44 4.94 -11.48 15.42
N ASP A 45 5.28 -10.33 14.83
CA ASP A 45 4.88 -9.02 15.36
C ASP A 45 3.45 -8.70 14.93
N ARG A 46 2.55 -8.59 15.92
CA ARG A 46 1.15 -8.22 15.69
C ARG A 46 0.99 -6.93 14.89
N ARG A 47 1.86 -5.93 15.11
CA ARG A 47 1.79 -4.62 14.43
C ARG A 47 2.14 -4.76 12.95
N ALA A 48 3.13 -5.60 12.63
CA ALA A 48 3.53 -5.92 11.26
C ALA A 48 2.38 -6.61 10.49
N VAL A 49 1.79 -7.64 11.10
CA VAL A 49 0.61 -8.34 10.54
C VAL A 49 -0.56 -7.38 10.27
N GLN A 50 -0.87 -6.50 11.23
CA GLN A 50 -1.94 -5.52 11.08
C GLN A 50 -1.66 -4.50 9.98
N SER A 51 -0.41 -4.05 9.88
CA SER A 51 0.01 -3.11 8.85
C SER A 51 -0.20 -3.71 7.46
N VAL A 52 0.35 -4.89 7.18
CA VAL A 52 0.23 -5.55 5.87
C VAL A 52 -1.23 -5.73 5.46
N GLY A 53 -2.05 -6.35 6.32
CA GLY A 53 -3.45 -6.61 6.01
C GLY A 53 -4.26 -5.33 5.77
N LEU A 54 -4.00 -4.28 6.56
CA LEU A 54 -4.69 -2.99 6.39
C LEU A 54 -4.29 -2.29 5.09
N HIS A 55 -3.00 -2.29 4.74
CA HIS A 55 -2.52 -1.68 3.50
C HIS A 55 -2.97 -2.45 2.25
N LEU A 56 -3.04 -3.79 2.31
CA LEU A 56 -3.62 -4.60 1.24
C LEU A 56 -5.11 -4.31 1.04
N ALA A 57 -5.89 -4.27 2.12
CA ALA A 57 -7.31 -3.94 2.04
C ALA A 57 -7.54 -2.52 1.50
N ARG A 58 -6.64 -1.57 1.83
CA ARG A 58 -6.64 -0.22 1.27
C ARG A 58 -6.30 -0.16 -0.21
N LEU A 59 -5.29 -0.91 -0.67
CA LEU A 59 -4.97 -1.01 -2.10
C LEU A 59 -6.16 -1.57 -2.87
N MET A 60 -6.76 -2.67 -2.38
CA MET A 60 -7.94 -3.27 -2.98
C MET A 60 -9.08 -2.25 -3.14
N VAL A 61 -9.44 -1.51 -2.08
CA VAL A 61 -10.49 -0.50 -2.16
C VAL A 61 -10.15 0.61 -3.15
N GLN A 62 -8.92 1.12 -3.13
CA GLN A 62 -8.49 2.20 -4.02
C GLN A 62 -8.43 1.79 -5.50
N LEU A 63 -8.08 0.53 -5.79
CA LEU A 63 -7.87 0.02 -7.15
C LEU A 63 -9.12 -0.64 -7.76
N GLU A 64 -9.87 -1.41 -6.99
CA GLU A 64 -11.05 -2.17 -7.45
C GLU A 64 -12.36 -1.38 -7.31
N THR A 65 -12.40 -0.37 -6.43
CA THR A 65 -13.62 0.41 -6.19
C THR A 65 -13.28 1.89 -5.98
N PRO A 66 -12.78 2.60 -7.01
CA PRO A 66 -12.43 4.02 -6.89
C PRO A 66 -13.67 4.84 -6.51
N ARG A 67 -13.78 5.17 -5.21
CA ARG A 67 -14.84 5.98 -4.62
C ARG A 67 -14.29 7.36 -4.23
N PRO A 68 -15.14 8.39 -4.14
CA PRO A 68 -14.74 9.69 -3.61
C PRO A 68 -14.14 9.56 -2.19
N PRO A 69 -13.09 10.33 -1.82
CA PRO A 69 -12.33 10.18 -0.57
C PRO A 69 -13.16 10.08 0.72
N ARG A 70 -14.34 10.74 0.77
CA ARG A 70 -15.23 10.72 1.93
C ARG A 70 -15.84 9.34 2.23
N GLN A 71 -16.11 8.52 1.20
CA GLN A 71 -16.59 7.14 1.40
C GLN A 71 -15.45 6.18 1.76
N THR A 72 -14.20 6.55 1.46
CA THR A 72 -13.02 5.76 1.83
C THR A 72 -12.75 5.83 3.34
N ASN A 73 -12.98 6.98 3.99
CA ASN A 73 -12.69 7.14 5.42
C ASN A 73 -13.56 6.26 6.34
N SER A 74 -14.85 6.06 6.04
CA SER A 74 -15.70 5.16 6.82
C SER A 74 -15.29 3.70 6.67
N VAL A 75 -14.88 3.29 5.47
CA VAL A 75 -14.32 1.95 5.19
C VAL A 75 -13.04 1.73 6.03
N MET A 76 -12.19 2.76 6.15
CA MET A 76 -10.98 2.69 6.97
C MET A 76 -11.24 2.57 8.47
N LEU A 77 -12.24 3.30 8.98
CA LEU A 77 -12.64 3.18 10.38
C LEU A 77 -13.16 1.77 10.69
N ALA A 78 -13.97 1.20 9.79
CA ALA A 78 -14.44 -0.18 9.93
C ALA A 78 -13.27 -1.18 9.96
N PHE A 79 -12.26 -1.00 9.10
CA PHE A 79 -11.05 -1.84 9.09
C PHE A 79 -10.27 -1.72 10.40
N ALA A 80 -10.11 -0.51 10.93
CA ALA A 80 -9.39 -0.27 12.18
C ALA A 80 -10.02 -0.99 13.37
N ASN A 81 -11.36 -1.08 13.43
CA ASN A 81 -12.06 -1.75 14.53
C ASN A 81 -11.83 -3.28 14.56
N ARG A 82 -11.57 -3.90 13.40
CA ARG A 82 -11.34 -5.35 13.31
C ARG A 82 -9.93 -5.76 12.86
N LYS A 83 -8.97 -4.84 12.79
CA LYS A 83 -7.57 -5.17 12.47
C LYS A 83 -6.97 -6.22 13.41
N HIS A 84 -7.50 -6.33 14.62
CA HIS A 84 -7.13 -7.35 15.60
C HIS A 84 -7.56 -8.79 15.19
N THR A 85 -8.30 -8.98 14.10
CA THR A 85 -8.61 -10.30 13.52
C THR A 85 -7.71 -10.66 12.33
N LEU A 86 -6.85 -9.74 11.86
CA LEU A 86 -5.93 -10.03 10.76
C LEU A 86 -4.93 -11.12 11.15
N ILE A 87 -4.70 -12.08 10.25
CA ILE A 87 -3.71 -13.15 10.43
C ILE A 87 -2.42 -12.83 9.65
N PRO A 88 -1.27 -13.43 10.00
CA PRO A 88 -0.08 -13.37 9.18
C PRO A 88 -0.36 -13.92 7.77
N LEU A 89 0.07 -13.18 6.75
CA LEU A 89 0.00 -13.59 5.35
C LEU A 89 1.40 -13.88 4.83
N HIS A 90 1.55 -14.92 4.01
CA HIS A 90 2.82 -15.24 3.38
C HIS A 90 3.11 -14.24 2.26
N PRO A 91 4.19 -13.44 2.34
CA PRO A 91 4.50 -12.47 1.31
C PRO A 91 4.94 -13.14 0.00
N PRO A 92 4.83 -12.44 -1.15
CA PRO A 92 5.41 -12.87 -2.40
C PRO A 92 6.93 -13.05 -2.27
N SER A 93 7.50 -14.00 -3.00
CA SER A 93 8.96 -14.20 -3.04
C SER A 93 9.71 -13.04 -3.70
N SER A 94 9.02 -12.28 -4.56
CA SER A 94 9.53 -11.12 -5.28
C SER A 94 8.38 -10.19 -5.65
N PHE A 95 8.68 -8.91 -5.86
CA PHE A 95 7.73 -7.91 -6.35
C PHE A 95 8.05 -7.55 -7.80
N SER A 96 7.02 -7.46 -8.64
CA SER A 96 7.17 -7.21 -10.08
C SER A 96 7.55 -5.76 -10.39
N MET A 97 7.24 -4.84 -9.48
CA MET A 97 7.65 -3.44 -9.53
C MET A 97 7.98 -2.98 -8.11
N THR A 98 9.02 -2.17 -7.98
CA THR A 98 9.49 -1.68 -6.69
C THR A 98 9.62 -0.15 -6.71
N ILE A 99 9.96 0.42 -5.55
CA ILE A 99 10.25 1.84 -5.47
C ILE A 99 11.40 2.31 -6.38
N ALA A 100 12.31 1.41 -6.76
CA ALA A 100 13.39 1.73 -7.69
C ALA A 100 12.85 2.14 -9.08
N ASP A 101 11.72 1.57 -9.50
CA ASP A 101 11.08 1.84 -10.79
C ASP A 101 10.29 3.16 -10.79
N VAL A 102 9.92 3.65 -9.60
CA VAL A 102 9.12 4.89 -9.42
C VAL A 102 10.01 6.10 -9.17
N THR A 103 11.08 5.94 -8.39
CA THR A 103 11.96 7.03 -7.94
C THR A 103 12.49 7.94 -9.08
N PRO A 104 12.85 7.42 -10.27
CA PRO A 104 13.29 8.27 -11.40
C PRO A 104 12.24 9.29 -11.87
N PHE A 105 10.98 9.09 -11.52
CA PHE A 105 9.83 9.92 -11.89
C PHE A 105 9.33 10.79 -10.72
N ALA A 106 10.01 10.79 -9.57
CA ALA A 106 9.64 11.58 -8.40
C ALA A 106 9.47 13.07 -8.75
N GLY A 107 8.28 13.64 -8.51
CA GLY A 107 7.97 15.05 -8.77
C GLY A 107 7.76 15.44 -10.24
N LYS A 108 7.94 14.52 -11.19
CA LYS A 108 7.76 14.76 -12.64
C LYS A 108 6.29 14.61 -13.06
N SER A 109 5.99 14.91 -14.33
CA SER A 109 4.65 14.71 -14.93
C SER A 109 4.16 13.27 -14.80
N GLU A 110 5.06 12.29 -14.90
CA GLU A 110 4.75 10.86 -14.89
C GLU A 110 4.58 10.29 -13.48
N HIS A 111 4.87 11.08 -12.43
CA HIS A 111 4.89 10.61 -11.04
C HIS A 111 3.62 9.86 -10.65
N ALA A 112 2.46 10.51 -10.82
CA ALA A 112 1.19 9.95 -10.40
C ALA A 112 0.86 8.65 -11.15
N HIS A 113 1.18 8.61 -12.44
CA HIS A 113 1.00 7.43 -13.27
C HIS A 113 1.90 6.27 -12.80
N LYS A 114 3.18 6.53 -12.52
CA LYS A 114 4.13 5.52 -12.04
C LYS A 114 3.78 4.99 -10.64
N VAL A 115 3.26 5.85 -9.77
CA VAL A 115 2.72 5.41 -8.47
C VAL A 115 1.49 4.52 -8.65
N GLN A 116 0.60 4.84 -9.59
CA GLN A 116 -0.57 4.02 -9.88
C GLN A 116 -0.18 2.64 -10.42
N GLU A 117 0.80 2.56 -11.32
CA GLU A 117 1.37 1.30 -11.82
C GLU A 117 1.97 0.48 -10.68
N TRP A 118 2.78 1.11 -9.83
CA TRP A 118 3.42 0.46 -8.69
C TRP A 118 2.40 -0.10 -7.68
N ALA A 119 1.36 0.68 -7.36
CA ALA A 119 0.30 0.23 -6.46
C ALA A 119 -0.48 -0.97 -7.04
N ARG A 120 -0.76 -0.96 -8.34
CA ARG A 120 -1.40 -2.09 -9.03
C ARG A 120 -0.52 -3.33 -9.05
N SER A 121 0.78 -3.16 -9.33
CA SER A 121 1.74 -4.26 -9.27
C SER A 121 1.81 -4.86 -7.87
N ALA A 122 1.95 -4.02 -6.85
CA ALA A 122 2.00 -4.46 -5.46
C ALA A 122 0.73 -5.22 -5.06
N TRP A 123 -0.46 -4.76 -5.45
CA TRP A 123 -1.69 -5.51 -5.22
C TRP A 123 -1.68 -6.87 -5.94
N ASN A 124 -1.31 -6.90 -7.21
CA ASN A 124 -1.29 -8.12 -8.02
C ASN A 124 -0.27 -9.15 -7.53
N ASP A 125 0.90 -8.72 -7.05
CA ASP A 125 1.92 -9.62 -6.50
C ASP A 125 1.36 -10.40 -5.29
N TRP A 126 0.41 -9.83 -4.56
CA TRP A 126 -0.30 -10.46 -3.43
C TRP A 126 -1.55 -11.27 -3.85
N ALA A 127 -1.70 -11.64 -5.14
CA ALA A 127 -2.89 -12.35 -5.69
C ALA A 127 -3.36 -13.56 -4.87
N ALA A 128 -2.44 -14.35 -4.32
CA ALA A 128 -2.75 -15.53 -3.50
C ALA A 128 -3.62 -15.21 -2.27
N HIS A 129 -3.64 -13.97 -1.80
CA HIS A 129 -4.37 -13.53 -0.60
C HIS A 129 -5.56 -12.63 -0.90
N HIS A 130 -5.87 -12.37 -2.17
CA HIS A 130 -6.95 -11.46 -2.56
C HIS A 130 -8.29 -11.85 -1.96
N ASP A 131 -8.67 -13.12 -2.05
CA ASP A 131 -9.96 -13.59 -1.56
C ASP A 131 -10.08 -13.47 -0.04
N TRP A 132 -8.98 -13.73 0.68
CA TRP A 132 -8.94 -13.55 2.12
C TRP A 132 -9.09 -12.06 2.49
N ILE A 133 -8.35 -11.16 1.83
CA ILE A 133 -8.44 -9.72 2.05
C ILE A 133 -9.85 -9.20 1.74
N ARG A 134 -10.48 -9.67 0.66
CA ARG A 134 -11.84 -9.28 0.28
C ARG A 134 -12.87 -9.71 1.33
N ARG A 135 -12.82 -10.95 1.83
CA ARG A 135 -13.71 -11.42 2.92
C ARG A 135 -13.49 -10.64 4.20
N TRP A 136 -12.24 -10.48 4.62
CA TRP A 136 -11.89 -9.69 5.80
C TRP A 136 -12.36 -8.23 5.68
N ALA A 137 -12.24 -7.63 4.49
CA ALA A 137 -12.70 -6.27 4.21
C ALA A 137 -14.23 -6.13 4.14
N ARG A 138 -14.98 -7.22 3.96
CA ARG A 138 -16.45 -7.23 4.14
C ARG A 138 -16.85 -7.49 5.59
N GLY A 139 -16.04 -8.24 6.33
CA GLY A 139 -16.35 -8.68 7.69
C GLY A 139 -16.98 -10.07 7.74
N ASP A 140 -16.77 -10.84 6.67
CA ASP A 140 -17.17 -12.23 6.54
C ASP A 140 -16.15 -13.15 7.22
#